data_AF-A0A970KPM1-F1
#
_entry.id   AF-A0A970KPM1-F1
#
_cell.length_a   1.000
_cell.length_b   1.000
_cell.length_c   1.000
_cell.angle_alpha   90.00
_cell.angle_beta   90.00
_cell.angle_gamma   90.00
#
_symmetry.space_group_name_H-M   'P 1'
#
loop_
_entity.id
_entity.type
_entity.pdbx_description
1 polymer ?
#
loop_
_entity_poly.entity_id
_entity_poly.type
_entity_poly.pdbx_seq_one_letter_code
_entity_poly.pdbx_strand_id
1 'polypeptide(L)'
;AALSKNPTPPFGGFCDVFTTEFSRDIEPTREGGLNDNFYNQLAINIRRFKGTGKPEHEPTPKTITIDGDFGDWDDILLEYRDDMYDISVRDAKGIGNNRYINTSGRNDFKVCKVTHDNDNIYFYVETVKPITPYDGPYWMNLFIRVKGKGAHDKSWEGFQYILSRRNVGEDYTRLERSTGGWNWEIVYDYVEYKVAENKMELAIPRYALGLDNAKTIDIEFKWFDNMQHEGDPLEFYLNGDTAPNQRFAYSYRYLGDGKGTTLTIALGAGMVVLAILIVVVILISNKKKRDMNG
;
A
#
# COMPACT_ATOMS: atom_id res chain seq x y z
N ALA A 1 28.51 6.61 9.37
CA ALA A 1 28.32 7.97 9.87
C ALA A 1 29.41 8.88 9.31
N ALA A 2 29.22 9.37 8.09
CA ALA A 2 30.07 10.42 7.54
C ALA A 2 29.31 11.74 7.59
N LEU A 3 29.46 12.47 8.70
CA LEU A 3 29.03 13.86 8.76
C LEU A 3 30.03 14.72 7.98
N SER A 4 29.63 15.25 6.83
CA SER A 4 30.33 16.40 6.27
C SER A 4 30.03 17.61 7.16
N LYS A 5 31.05 18.06 7.90
CA LYS A 5 31.02 19.27 8.75
C LYS A 5 31.84 20.43 8.15
N ASN A 6 32.24 20.35 6.88
CA ASN A 6 33.21 21.28 6.29
C ASN A 6 32.60 22.10 5.14
N PRO A 7 33.05 23.35 4.93
CA PRO A 7 32.59 24.17 3.82
C PRO A 7 33.05 23.60 2.47
N THR A 8 32.16 23.63 1.49
CA THR A 8 32.38 23.17 0.12
C THR A 8 33.53 23.95 -0.54
N PRO A 9 34.52 23.31 -1.19
CA PRO A 9 35.61 24.01 -1.87
C PRO A 9 35.10 24.89 -3.03
N PRO A 10 35.73 26.05 -3.30
CA PRO A 10 35.23 27.04 -4.25
C PRO A 10 35.26 26.59 -5.73
N PHE A 11 36.00 25.55 -6.10
CA PHE A 11 35.98 24.96 -7.45
C PHE A 11 36.23 23.45 -7.40
N GLY A 12 35.42 22.68 -8.14
CA GLY A 12 35.61 21.24 -8.36
C GLY A 12 35.35 20.37 -7.14
N GLY A 13 34.08 20.29 -6.69
CA GLY A 13 33.68 19.29 -5.70
C GLY A 13 33.80 17.89 -6.29
N PHE A 14 34.65 17.05 -5.70
CA PHE A 14 34.65 15.62 -6.00
C PHE A 14 33.37 15.02 -5.39
N CYS A 15 32.40 14.66 -6.23
CA CYS A 15 31.24 13.91 -5.79
C CYS A 15 31.68 12.49 -5.46
N ASP A 16 32.02 12.25 -4.19
CA ASP A 16 32.52 10.96 -3.72
C ASP A 16 31.45 9.86 -3.76
N VAL A 17 30.17 10.25 -3.89
CA VAL A 17 29.00 9.36 -3.82
C VAL A 17 28.88 8.62 -2.47
N PHE A 18 29.75 8.92 -1.52
CA PHE A 18 29.85 8.26 -0.23
C PHE A 18 29.15 9.05 0.88
N THR A 19 29.23 10.38 0.82
CA THR A 19 28.59 11.26 1.80
C THR A 19 27.21 11.71 1.32
N THR A 20 26.29 11.97 2.25
CA THR A 20 24.94 12.45 1.91
C THR A 20 24.96 13.70 1.04
N GLU A 21 25.82 14.67 1.37
CA GLU A 21 25.91 15.98 0.67
C GLU A 21 26.37 15.82 -0.78
N PHE A 22 27.16 14.80 -1.07
CA PHE A 22 27.76 14.56 -2.39
C PHE A 22 27.31 13.23 -3.02
N SER A 23 26.20 12.66 -2.55
CA SER A 23 25.58 11.48 -3.13
C SER A 23 24.81 11.83 -4.41
N ARG A 24 24.88 10.94 -5.40
CA ARG A 24 24.05 10.97 -6.61
C ARG A 24 23.03 9.83 -6.63
N ASP A 25 23.00 9.02 -5.57
CA ASP A 25 22.18 7.84 -5.51
C ASP A 25 20.76 8.16 -5.05
N ILE A 26 19.83 7.35 -5.54
CA ILE A 26 18.42 7.40 -5.16
C ILE A 26 18.08 6.32 -4.13
N GLU A 27 19.06 5.54 -3.69
CA GLU A 27 18.87 4.42 -2.78
C GLU A 27 18.37 4.90 -1.41
N PRO A 28 17.46 4.15 -0.76
CA PRO A 28 17.06 4.44 0.60
C PRO A 28 18.26 4.50 1.55
N THR A 29 18.38 5.57 2.33
CA THR A 29 19.50 5.76 3.26
C THR A 29 19.06 6.23 4.64
N ARG A 30 19.70 5.72 5.69
CA ARG A 30 19.52 6.20 7.06
C ARG A 30 20.34 7.46 7.36
N GLU A 31 21.30 7.83 6.51
CA GLU A 31 22.15 9.00 6.74
C GLU A 31 21.54 10.28 6.15
N GLY A 32 21.77 11.41 6.84
CA GLY A 32 21.44 12.75 6.34
C GLY A 32 19.96 13.08 6.17
N GLY A 33 19.06 12.27 6.75
CA GLY A 33 17.62 12.53 6.75
C GLY A 33 16.94 12.39 5.39
N LEU A 34 17.62 11.79 4.40
CA LEU A 34 17.05 11.59 3.07
C LEU A 34 16.01 10.47 3.04
N ASN A 35 16.19 9.44 3.87
CA ASN A 35 15.36 8.25 3.92
C ASN A 35 15.20 7.65 2.52
N ASP A 36 13.97 7.39 2.10
CA ASP A 36 13.57 6.83 0.82
C ASP A 36 12.86 7.86 -0.08
N ASN A 37 12.95 9.15 0.26
CA ASN A 37 12.16 10.20 -0.37
C ASN A 37 12.39 10.31 -1.88
N PHE A 38 13.64 10.24 -2.33
CA PHE A 38 13.97 10.38 -3.76
C PHE A 38 13.56 9.15 -4.57
N TYR A 39 13.75 7.95 -4.02
CA TYR A 39 13.23 6.71 -4.62
C TYR A 39 11.72 6.79 -4.82
N ASN A 40 10.98 7.20 -3.77
CA ASN A 40 9.53 7.30 -3.81
C ASN A 40 9.05 8.38 -4.78
N GLN A 41 9.71 9.54 -4.85
CA GLN A 41 9.40 10.58 -5.84
C GLN A 41 9.60 10.10 -7.27
N LEU A 42 10.69 9.37 -7.54
CA LEU A 42 10.93 8.75 -8.84
C LEU A 42 9.82 7.76 -9.19
N ALA A 43 9.50 6.83 -8.28
CA ALA A 43 8.46 5.83 -8.48
C ALA A 43 7.09 6.47 -8.77
N ILE A 44 6.72 7.51 -8.02
CA ILE A 44 5.48 8.27 -8.24
C ILE A 44 5.46 8.91 -9.64
N ASN A 45 6.54 9.56 -10.05
CA ASN A 45 6.61 10.24 -11.34
C ASN A 45 6.61 9.24 -12.51
N ILE A 46 7.29 8.10 -12.37
CA ILE A 46 7.23 7.01 -13.36
C ILE A 46 5.81 6.49 -13.50
N ARG A 47 5.10 6.23 -12.39
CA ARG A 47 3.71 5.76 -12.44
C ARG A 47 2.76 6.80 -13.02
N ARG A 48 2.98 8.10 -12.78
CA ARG A 48 2.20 9.18 -13.42
C ARG A 48 2.46 9.26 -14.92
N PHE A 49 3.71 9.08 -15.35
CA PHE A 49 4.10 9.19 -16.76
C PHE A 49 3.71 7.95 -17.57
N LYS A 50 4.01 6.75 -17.07
CA LYS A 50 3.76 5.46 -17.76
C LYS A 50 2.38 4.87 -17.47
N GLY A 51 1.72 5.31 -16.40
CA GLY A 51 0.52 4.66 -15.86
C GLY A 51 0.82 3.38 -15.06
N THR A 52 -0.24 2.75 -14.57
CA THR A 52 -0.20 1.39 -14.02
C THR A 52 -0.99 0.48 -14.96
N GLY A 53 -0.55 -0.77 -15.12
CA GLY A 53 -1.35 -1.79 -15.81
C GLY A 53 -2.71 -1.96 -15.13
N LYS A 54 -3.70 -2.48 -15.88
CA LYS A 54 -4.97 -2.93 -15.31
C LYS A 54 -4.76 -4.29 -14.66
N PRO A 55 -5.36 -4.56 -13.48
CA PRO A 55 -5.43 -5.91 -12.94
C PRO A 55 -6.06 -6.86 -13.96
N GLU A 56 -5.60 -8.11 -13.98
CA GLU A 56 -6.18 -9.15 -14.84
C GLU A 56 -7.54 -9.63 -14.30
N HIS A 57 -7.68 -9.65 -12.98
CA HIS A 57 -8.90 -10.06 -12.29
C HIS A 57 -9.52 -8.87 -11.54
N GLU A 58 -10.85 -8.82 -11.55
CA GLU A 58 -11.63 -7.84 -10.78
C GLU A 58 -12.01 -8.44 -9.42
N PRO A 59 -12.14 -7.60 -8.37
CA PRO A 59 -12.66 -8.04 -7.08
C PRO A 59 -14.04 -8.68 -7.20
N THR A 60 -14.18 -9.89 -6.67
CA THR A 60 -15.45 -10.63 -6.63
C THR A 60 -15.89 -10.80 -5.18
N PRO A 61 -17.08 -10.27 -4.78
CA PRO A 61 -17.58 -10.45 -3.43
C PRO A 61 -17.85 -11.92 -3.10
N LYS A 62 -17.41 -12.38 -1.93
CA LYS A 62 -17.64 -13.73 -1.43
C LYS A 62 -17.53 -13.73 0.10
N THR A 63 -18.44 -14.45 0.75
CA THR A 63 -18.36 -14.73 2.19
C THR A 63 -17.37 -15.88 2.41
N ILE A 64 -16.45 -15.68 3.35
CA ILE A 64 -15.46 -16.66 3.78
C ILE A 64 -15.81 -17.11 5.19
N THR A 65 -15.65 -18.40 5.48
CA THR A 65 -15.79 -18.94 6.83
C THR A 65 -14.40 -19.01 7.48
N ILE A 66 -14.24 -18.45 8.68
CA ILE A 66 -12.93 -18.42 9.36
C ILE A 66 -12.77 -19.68 10.22
N ASP A 67 -12.50 -20.82 9.58
CA ASP A 67 -12.41 -22.13 10.22
C ASP A 67 -11.07 -22.86 10.01
N GLY A 68 -10.18 -22.29 9.20
CA GLY A 68 -8.89 -22.88 8.84
C GLY A 68 -8.95 -23.87 7.67
N ASP A 69 -10.12 -24.04 7.03
CA ASP A 69 -10.27 -24.70 5.74
C ASP A 69 -10.29 -23.67 4.61
N PHE A 70 -9.17 -23.58 3.91
CA PHE A 70 -8.94 -22.54 2.90
C PHE A 70 -9.60 -22.83 1.55
N GLY A 71 -10.43 -23.87 1.41
CA GLY A 71 -11.05 -24.24 0.14
C GLY A 71 -11.99 -23.17 -0.44
N ASP A 72 -12.56 -22.30 0.40
CA ASP A 72 -13.39 -21.19 -0.05
C ASP A 72 -12.59 -20.03 -0.69
N TRP A 73 -11.26 -20.05 -0.60
CA TRP A 73 -10.37 -19.08 -1.27
C TRP A 73 -9.94 -19.50 -2.68
N ASP A 74 -10.21 -20.73 -3.10
CA ASP A 74 -9.68 -21.32 -4.35
C ASP A 74 -10.17 -20.60 -5.61
N ASP A 75 -11.39 -20.06 -5.61
CA ASP A 75 -12.00 -19.31 -6.71
C ASP A 75 -11.79 -17.79 -6.62
N ILE A 76 -11.10 -17.30 -5.58
CA ILE A 76 -10.67 -15.90 -5.49
C ILE A 76 -9.41 -15.71 -6.32
N LEU A 77 -9.60 -15.25 -7.56
CA LEU A 77 -8.54 -15.14 -8.57
C LEU A 77 -7.65 -13.89 -8.44
N LEU A 78 -8.13 -12.85 -7.76
CA LEU A 78 -7.33 -11.64 -7.55
C LEU A 78 -6.29 -11.89 -6.46
N GLU A 79 -5.08 -12.21 -6.90
CA GLU A 79 -3.92 -12.47 -6.05
C GLU A 79 -2.98 -11.27 -5.99
N TYR A 80 -2.46 -11.04 -4.80
CA TYR A 80 -1.40 -10.06 -4.52
C TYR A 80 -0.15 -10.83 -4.14
N ARG A 81 0.81 -10.91 -5.06
CA ARG A 81 2.01 -11.75 -4.92
C ARG A 81 3.19 -10.93 -4.46
N ASP A 82 4.02 -11.55 -3.62
CA ASP A 82 5.27 -10.98 -3.12
C ASP A 82 6.49 -11.80 -3.59
N ASP A 83 7.68 -11.23 -3.42
CA ASP A 83 8.93 -11.85 -3.85
C ASP A 83 9.36 -12.93 -2.85
N MET A 84 9.17 -14.21 -3.19
CA MET A 84 9.58 -15.32 -2.32
C MET A 84 11.10 -15.38 -2.10
N TYR A 85 11.50 -15.85 -0.92
CA TYR A 85 12.88 -16.12 -0.49
C TYR A 85 13.74 -14.87 -0.22
N ASP A 86 13.11 -13.71 -0.02
CA ASP A 86 13.79 -12.43 0.28
C ASP A 86 14.04 -12.20 1.78
N ILE A 87 13.63 -13.14 2.64
CA ILE A 87 13.90 -13.16 4.10
C ILE A 87 15.29 -13.68 4.49
N SER A 88 16.19 -13.81 3.52
CA SER A 88 17.49 -14.47 3.70
C SER A 88 18.33 -13.84 4.83
N VAL A 89 18.99 -14.68 5.63
CA VAL A 89 19.92 -14.23 6.68
C VAL A 89 21.02 -13.38 6.05
N ARG A 90 21.16 -12.15 6.52
CA ARG A 90 22.20 -11.24 6.07
C ARG A 90 23.35 -11.32 7.06
N ASP A 91 24.41 -12.00 6.67
CA ASP A 91 25.62 -12.11 7.49
C ASP A 91 26.85 -11.83 6.62
N ALA A 92 27.40 -10.62 6.77
CA ALA A 92 28.49 -10.13 5.94
C ALA A 92 29.56 -9.42 6.77
N LYS A 93 30.82 -9.66 6.43
CA LYS A 93 31.95 -8.91 6.99
C LYS A 93 31.95 -7.48 6.43
N GLY A 94 32.00 -6.50 7.32
CA GLY A 94 32.15 -5.09 6.98
C GLY A 94 33.62 -4.65 6.95
N ILE A 95 33.84 -3.34 6.95
CA ILE A 95 35.20 -2.75 7.02
C ILE A 95 35.77 -2.91 8.43
N GLY A 96 37.04 -3.30 8.52
CA GLY A 96 37.75 -3.50 9.79
C GLY A 96 37.23 -4.72 10.55
N ASN A 97 36.89 -4.50 11.83
CA ASN A 97 36.35 -5.53 12.72
C ASN A 97 34.81 -5.55 12.76
N ASN A 98 34.14 -4.80 11.89
CA ASN A 98 32.68 -4.77 11.84
C ASN A 98 32.13 -5.98 11.08
N ARG A 99 31.01 -6.52 11.54
CA ARG A 99 30.24 -7.57 10.87
C ARG A 99 28.77 -7.20 10.97
N TYR A 100 28.07 -7.23 9.85
CA TYR A 100 26.63 -7.00 9.80
C TYR A 100 25.94 -8.35 9.86
N ILE A 101 25.05 -8.52 10.85
CA ILE A 101 24.24 -9.72 11.02
C ILE A 101 22.78 -9.29 11.19
N ASN A 102 21.90 -9.83 10.37
CA ASN A 102 20.45 -9.70 10.49
C ASN A 102 19.80 -11.07 10.21
N THR A 103 19.12 -11.59 11.22
CA THR A 103 18.42 -12.88 11.21
C THR A 103 16.93 -12.72 11.51
N SER A 104 16.36 -11.54 11.27
CA SER A 104 14.97 -11.22 11.60
C SER A 104 13.95 -11.82 10.62
N GLY A 105 14.35 -12.27 9.44
CA GLY A 105 13.46 -12.94 8.49
C GLY A 105 12.84 -14.21 9.07
N ARG A 106 11.50 -14.33 9.03
CA ARG A 106 10.79 -15.54 9.52
C ARG A 106 9.59 -15.95 8.66
N ASN A 107 8.58 -15.10 8.49
CA ASN A 107 7.36 -15.39 7.72
C ASN A 107 7.50 -14.74 6.33
N ASP A 108 8.03 -15.52 5.39
CA ASP A 108 8.23 -15.14 3.98
C ASP A 108 6.89 -15.15 3.24
N PHE A 109 6.34 -13.98 2.96
CA PHE A 109 5.06 -13.80 2.31
C PHE A 109 5.11 -14.22 0.84
N LYS A 110 4.06 -14.88 0.37
CA LYS A 110 4.00 -15.43 -0.98
C LYS A 110 2.80 -14.93 -1.76
N VAL A 111 1.60 -15.16 -1.22
CA VAL A 111 0.33 -14.75 -1.84
C VAL A 111 -0.58 -14.18 -0.79
N CYS A 112 -1.18 -13.05 -1.07
CA CYS A 112 -2.30 -12.50 -0.33
C CYS A 112 -3.55 -12.46 -1.21
N LYS A 113 -4.72 -12.65 -0.62
CA LYS A 113 -6.01 -12.46 -1.29
C LYS A 113 -6.92 -11.62 -0.40
N VAL A 114 -7.85 -10.90 -1.03
CA VAL A 114 -8.85 -10.09 -0.35
C VAL A 114 -10.20 -10.29 -1.02
N THR A 115 -11.23 -10.48 -0.21
CA THR A 115 -12.62 -10.44 -0.65
C THR A 115 -13.48 -9.75 0.41
N HIS A 116 -14.76 -9.59 0.14
CA HIS A 116 -15.70 -8.97 1.06
C HIS A 116 -17.10 -9.50 0.83
N ASP A 117 -17.96 -9.27 1.81
CA ASP A 117 -19.40 -9.35 1.67
C ASP A 117 -20.07 -8.07 2.21
N ASN A 118 -21.34 -8.18 2.62
CA ASN A 118 -22.07 -7.03 3.15
C ASN A 118 -21.56 -6.57 4.51
N ASP A 119 -20.96 -7.46 5.29
CA ASP A 119 -20.65 -7.25 6.69
C ASP A 119 -19.14 -7.19 6.95
N ASN A 120 -18.34 -7.95 6.21
CA ASN A 120 -16.91 -8.16 6.47
C ASN A 120 -16.03 -7.92 5.23
N ILE A 121 -14.77 -7.60 5.50
CA ILE A 121 -13.65 -7.74 4.56
C ILE A 121 -12.79 -8.89 5.05
N TYR A 122 -12.52 -9.83 4.16
CA TYR A 122 -11.74 -11.03 4.45
C TYR A 122 -10.35 -10.88 3.87
N PHE A 123 -9.34 -11.27 4.64
CA PHE A 123 -7.95 -11.32 4.20
C PHE A 123 -7.43 -12.73 4.32
N TYR A 124 -6.70 -13.15 3.28
CA TYR A 124 -5.91 -14.38 3.25
C TYR A 124 -4.46 -14.01 3.04
N VAL A 125 -3.57 -14.73 3.72
CA VAL A 125 -2.13 -14.65 3.49
C VAL A 125 -1.51 -16.04 3.55
N GLU A 126 -0.67 -16.34 2.57
CA GLU A 126 0.14 -17.54 2.48
C GLU A 126 1.62 -17.17 2.53
N THR A 127 2.37 -17.97 3.27
CA THR A 127 3.83 -17.86 3.39
C THR A 127 4.52 -19.07 2.77
N VAL A 128 5.82 -18.97 2.50
CA VAL A 128 6.62 -20.05 1.88
C VAL A 128 6.77 -21.27 2.80
N LYS A 129 6.84 -21.05 4.11
CA LYS A 129 6.97 -22.08 5.16
C LYS A 129 5.81 -21.96 6.14
N PRO A 130 5.59 -22.96 7.03
CA PRO A 130 4.58 -22.81 8.08
C PRO A 130 4.74 -21.50 8.86
N ILE A 131 3.62 -20.82 9.10
CA ILE A 131 3.56 -19.56 9.82
C ILE A 131 4.05 -19.80 11.26
N THR A 132 4.90 -18.90 11.76
CA THR A 132 5.42 -18.99 13.13
C THR A 132 4.31 -18.84 14.17
N PRO A 133 4.50 -19.33 15.42
CA PRO A 133 3.54 -19.12 16.51
C PRO A 133 3.17 -17.64 16.74
N TYR A 134 1.91 -17.41 17.10
CA TYR A 134 1.29 -16.09 17.27
C TYR A 134 1.78 -15.31 18.50
N ASP A 135 2.33 -16.02 19.49
CA ASP A 135 2.81 -15.48 20.75
C ASP A 135 4.22 -14.86 20.64
N GLY A 136 4.85 -14.97 19.47
CA GLY A 136 6.09 -14.29 19.15
C GLY A 136 5.93 -12.77 19.07
N PRO A 137 6.97 -11.99 19.40
CA PRO A 137 6.92 -10.53 19.29
C PRO A 137 6.75 -10.09 17.83
N TYR A 138 6.02 -9.00 17.61
CA TYR A 138 5.87 -8.34 16.30
C TYR A 138 5.27 -9.23 15.20
N TRP A 139 4.46 -10.23 15.55
CA TRP A 139 3.91 -11.24 14.65
C TRP A 139 2.90 -10.67 13.64
N MET A 140 3.23 -10.78 12.35
CA MET A 140 2.35 -10.56 11.19
C MET A 140 1.33 -9.42 11.33
N ASN A 141 1.82 -8.18 11.28
CA ASN A 141 0.96 -7.01 11.25
C ASN A 141 0.29 -6.84 9.88
N LEU A 142 -0.99 -6.47 9.89
CA LEU A 142 -1.72 -6.03 8.68
C LEU A 142 -2.03 -4.54 8.81
N PHE A 143 -1.43 -3.72 7.96
CA PHE A 143 -1.73 -2.30 7.84
C PHE A 143 -2.81 -2.06 6.79
N ILE A 144 -3.77 -1.19 7.09
CA ILE A 144 -4.87 -0.86 6.17
C ILE A 144 -5.06 0.65 6.10
N ARG A 145 -5.25 1.14 4.87
CA ARG A 145 -5.66 2.50 4.53
C ARG A 145 -6.96 2.42 3.75
N VAL A 146 -7.99 3.08 4.25
CA VAL A 146 -9.23 3.35 3.51
C VAL A 146 -9.04 4.63 2.70
N LYS A 147 -9.17 4.52 1.37
CA LYS A 147 -8.99 5.65 0.45
C LYS A 147 -10.17 6.60 0.55
N GLY A 148 -9.90 7.88 0.32
CA GLY A 148 -10.91 8.94 0.38
C GLY A 148 -10.36 10.22 1.01
N LYS A 149 -11.24 11.19 1.25
CA LYS A 149 -10.86 12.53 1.74
C LYS A 149 -10.15 12.50 3.10
N GLY A 150 -10.39 11.47 3.92
CA GLY A 150 -9.78 11.28 5.24
C GLY A 150 -8.60 10.30 5.28
N ALA A 151 -8.09 9.84 4.13
CA ALA A 151 -7.06 8.78 4.05
C ALA A 151 -5.78 9.07 4.85
N HIS A 152 -5.45 10.35 5.03
CA HIS A 152 -4.23 10.78 5.74
C HIS A 152 -4.51 11.37 7.13
N ASP A 153 -5.78 11.57 7.50
CA ASP A 153 -6.12 12.08 8.81
C ASP A 153 -5.80 11.01 9.87
N LYS A 154 -5.16 11.45 10.97
CA LYS A 154 -4.73 10.59 12.09
C LYS A 154 -4.22 9.21 11.63
N SER A 155 -3.16 9.23 10.83
CA SER A 155 -2.58 8.02 10.23
C SER A 155 -1.08 7.93 10.55
N TRP A 156 -0.54 6.72 10.48
CA TRP A 156 0.90 6.48 10.43
C TRP A 156 1.29 6.13 9.00
N GLU A 157 2.13 6.95 8.36
CA GLU A 157 2.55 6.73 6.96
C GLU A 157 1.34 6.53 6.01
N GLY A 158 0.22 7.19 6.35
CA GLY A 158 -1.07 7.09 5.69
C GLY A 158 -1.89 5.83 5.99
N PHE A 159 -1.40 4.86 6.77
CA PHE A 159 -2.22 3.76 7.26
C PHE A 159 -3.03 4.22 8.49
N GLN A 160 -4.34 4.03 8.41
CA GLN A 160 -5.24 4.41 9.50
C GLN A 160 -5.46 3.25 10.47
N TYR A 161 -5.25 2.02 10.03
CA TYR A 161 -5.49 0.83 10.84
C TYR A 161 -4.30 -0.11 10.82
N ILE A 162 -4.11 -0.82 11.93
CA ILE A 162 -3.17 -1.93 12.06
C ILE A 162 -3.83 -3.08 12.81
N LEU A 163 -3.55 -4.31 12.38
CA LEU A 163 -3.94 -5.55 13.04
C LEU A 163 -2.73 -6.23 13.67
N SER A 164 -2.93 -7.05 14.70
CA SER A 164 -1.93 -7.98 15.28
C SER A 164 -0.67 -7.36 15.90
N ARG A 165 -0.66 -6.04 16.10
CA ARG A 165 0.47 -5.35 16.72
C ARG A 165 0.75 -5.82 18.16
N ARG A 166 -0.31 -6.11 18.93
CA ARG A 166 -0.26 -6.50 20.35
C ARG A 166 -1.42 -7.40 20.73
N ASN A 167 -1.18 -8.26 21.73
CA ASN A 167 -2.18 -9.14 22.36
C ASN A 167 -2.92 -10.05 21.36
N VAL A 168 -2.17 -10.72 20.50
CA VAL A 168 -2.70 -11.76 19.63
C VAL A 168 -3.03 -13.00 20.47
N GLY A 169 -4.28 -13.44 20.42
CA GLY A 169 -4.73 -14.70 21.01
C GLY A 169 -4.63 -15.85 20.02
N GLU A 170 -4.97 -17.07 20.43
CA GLU A 170 -4.87 -18.27 19.59
C GLU A 170 -5.74 -18.20 18.32
N ASP A 171 -6.91 -17.58 18.42
CA ASP A 171 -7.96 -17.55 17.40
C ASP A 171 -8.58 -16.16 17.21
N TYR A 172 -7.99 -15.13 17.83
CA TYR A 172 -8.41 -13.74 17.65
C TYR A 172 -7.26 -12.75 17.77
N THR A 173 -7.42 -11.62 17.10
CA THR A 173 -6.51 -10.47 17.17
C THR A 173 -7.32 -9.18 17.27
N ARG A 174 -6.62 -8.04 17.30
CA ARG A 174 -7.22 -6.73 17.53
C ARG A 174 -6.97 -5.81 16.36
N LEU A 175 -8.00 -5.03 16.02
CA LEU A 175 -7.89 -3.90 15.12
C LEU A 175 -7.67 -2.63 15.94
N GLU A 176 -6.56 -1.95 15.65
CA GLU A 176 -6.26 -0.64 16.19
C GLU A 176 -6.37 0.42 15.09
N ARG A 177 -6.80 1.63 15.46
CA ARG A 177 -6.82 2.82 14.61
C ARG A 177 -5.75 3.79 15.06
N SER A 178 -5.05 4.43 14.11
CA SER A 178 -4.06 5.44 14.43
C SER A 178 -4.73 6.70 14.98
N THR A 179 -4.09 7.32 15.96
CA THR A 179 -4.45 8.66 16.45
C THR A 179 -3.51 9.75 15.90
N GLY A 180 -2.59 9.36 15.00
CA GLY A 180 -1.56 10.21 14.39
C GLY A 180 -0.14 9.75 14.76
N GLY A 181 0.73 9.57 13.76
CA GLY A 181 2.04 8.95 13.96
C GLY A 181 1.90 7.51 14.48
N TRP A 182 2.92 6.97 15.14
CA TRP A 182 2.89 5.62 15.71
C TRP A 182 2.14 5.56 17.05
N ASN A 183 0.90 6.03 17.06
CA ASN A 183 0.00 5.98 18.21
C ASN A 183 -1.30 5.30 17.79
N TRP A 184 -1.75 4.34 18.58
CA TRP A 184 -2.81 3.41 18.19
C TRP A 184 -3.82 3.22 19.33
N GLU A 185 -5.11 3.17 18.98
CA GLU A 185 -6.21 2.89 19.89
C GLU A 185 -7.00 1.66 19.39
N ILE A 186 -7.39 0.75 20.29
CA ILE A 186 -8.20 -0.41 19.90
C ILE A 186 -9.60 0.07 19.49
N VAL A 187 -10.04 -0.31 18.29
CA VAL A 187 -11.39 -0.01 17.76
C VAL A 187 -12.24 -1.26 17.59
N TYR A 188 -11.62 -2.44 17.57
CA TYR A 188 -12.32 -3.71 17.57
C TYR A 188 -11.45 -4.78 18.26
N ASP A 189 -11.98 -5.39 19.31
CA ASP A 189 -11.20 -6.22 20.25
C ASP A 189 -11.12 -7.71 19.82
N TYR A 190 -11.97 -8.13 18.88
CA TYR A 190 -12.10 -9.52 18.48
C TYR A 190 -12.22 -9.65 16.96
N VAL A 191 -11.10 -9.58 16.25
CA VAL A 191 -10.99 -10.00 14.86
C VAL A 191 -10.66 -11.47 14.84
N GLU A 192 -11.62 -12.29 14.42
CA GLU A 192 -11.44 -13.74 14.28
C GLU A 192 -10.39 -14.03 13.19
N TYR A 193 -9.50 -14.98 13.48
CA TYR A 193 -8.55 -15.48 12.51
C TYR A 193 -8.28 -16.98 12.73
N LYS A 194 -7.84 -17.67 11.67
CA LYS A 194 -7.33 -19.04 11.74
C LYS A 194 -6.02 -19.16 10.98
N VAL A 195 -5.15 -20.03 11.48
CA VAL A 195 -3.89 -20.43 10.85
C VAL A 195 -3.90 -21.94 10.69
N ALA A 196 -3.59 -22.42 9.49
CA ALA A 196 -3.20 -23.81 9.29
C ALA A 196 -1.95 -23.87 8.41
N GLU A 197 -0.91 -24.52 8.93
CA GLU A 197 0.40 -24.61 8.30
C GLU A 197 0.94 -23.25 7.85
N ASN A 198 0.98 -22.97 6.55
CA ASN A 198 1.55 -21.76 5.95
C ASN A 198 0.50 -20.72 5.55
N LYS A 199 -0.77 -20.92 5.93
CA LYS A 199 -1.91 -20.06 5.52
C LYS A 199 -2.60 -19.47 6.75
N MET A 200 -3.05 -18.23 6.60
CA MET A 200 -3.86 -17.52 7.57
C MET A 200 -5.04 -16.84 6.88
N GLU A 201 -6.18 -16.84 7.54
CA GLU A 201 -7.37 -16.09 7.13
C GLU A 201 -7.95 -15.31 8.31
N LEU A 202 -8.60 -14.19 8.02
CA LEU A 202 -9.24 -13.34 9.02
C LEU A 202 -10.42 -12.55 8.44
N ALA A 203 -11.35 -12.16 9.32
CA ALA A 203 -12.52 -11.37 8.97
C ALA A 203 -12.59 -10.05 9.77
N ILE A 204 -12.53 -8.92 9.07
CA ILE A 204 -12.67 -7.59 9.68
C ILE A 204 -14.06 -7.03 9.36
N PRO A 205 -14.87 -6.69 10.36
CA PRO A 205 -16.15 -6.03 10.09
C PRO A 205 -15.96 -4.70 9.39
N ARG A 206 -16.73 -4.47 8.34
CA ARG A 206 -16.64 -3.26 7.51
C ARG A 206 -16.88 -1.99 8.32
N TYR A 207 -17.79 -2.02 9.28
CA TYR A 207 -18.06 -0.87 10.14
C TYR A 207 -16.83 -0.50 11.01
N ALA A 208 -15.99 -1.47 11.40
CA ALA A 208 -14.78 -1.20 12.18
C ALA A 208 -13.74 -0.41 11.37
N LEU A 209 -13.78 -0.53 10.03
CA LEU A 209 -13.00 0.25 9.08
C LEU A 209 -13.70 1.53 8.61
N GLY A 210 -14.87 1.88 9.16
CA GLY A 210 -15.66 3.03 8.71
C GLY A 210 -16.24 2.85 7.30
N LEU A 211 -16.46 1.60 6.88
CA LEU A 211 -17.02 1.21 5.58
C LEU A 211 -18.44 0.64 5.71
N ASP A 212 -19.15 1.02 6.77
CA ASP A 212 -20.55 0.64 6.97
C ASP A 212 -21.38 1.12 5.77
N ASN A 213 -22.23 0.23 5.23
CA ASN A 213 -23.14 0.54 4.12
C ASN A 213 -22.46 1.06 2.83
N ALA A 214 -21.13 1.05 2.75
CA ALA A 214 -20.40 1.54 1.58
C ALA A 214 -20.72 0.68 0.35
N LYS A 215 -21.15 1.30 -0.76
CA LYS A 215 -21.43 0.56 -2.00
C LYS A 215 -20.16 0.15 -2.75
N THR A 216 -19.05 0.79 -2.41
CA THR A 216 -17.74 0.61 -3.02
C THR A 216 -16.72 0.45 -1.91
N ILE A 217 -15.68 -0.34 -2.16
CA ILE A 217 -14.55 -0.51 -1.25
C ILE A 217 -13.31 -0.07 -2.01
N ASP A 218 -12.53 0.84 -1.44
CA ASP A 218 -11.24 1.26 -2.00
C ASP A 218 -10.25 1.33 -0.85
N ILE A 219 -9.47 0.27 -0.68
CA ILE A 219 -8.49 0.14 0.39
C ILE A 219 -7.11 -0.14 -0.18
N GLU A 220 -6.08 0.32 0.54
CA GLU A 220 -4.71 -0.13 0.39
C GLU A 220 -4.32 -0.94 1.62
N PHE A 221 -3.57 -2.02 1.45
CA PHE A 221 -3.13 -2.86 2.56
C PHE A 221 -1.70 -3.34 2.39
N LYS A 222 -1.10 -3.75 3.50
CA LYS A 222 0.28 -4.21 3.59
C LYS A 222 0.46 -5.17 4.75
N TRP A 223 1.07 -6.30 4.49
CA TRP A 223 1.54 -7.20 5.52
C TRP A 223 2.96 -6.84 5.91
N PHE A 224 3.26 -6.93 7.20
CA PHE A 224 4.60 -6.77 7.71
C PHE A 224 4.85 -7.67 8.90
N ASP A 225 5.88 -8.48 8.81
CA ASP A 225 6.28 -9.38 9.86
C ASP A 225 7.60 -8.91 10.47
N ASN A 226 7.67 -8.91 11.80
CA ASN A 226 8.90 -8.71 12.58
C ASN A 226 9.53 -7.30 12.54
N MET A 227 8.70 -6.25 12.64
CA MET A 227 9.14 -4.85 12.84
C MET A 227 9.94 -4.67 14.14
N GLN A 228 11.27 -4.55 14.06
CA GLN A 228 12.12 -4.44 15.26
C GLN A 228 12.10 -3.03 15.87
N HIS A 229 11.92 -2.01 15.02
CA HIS A 229 11.84 -0.61 15.44
C HIS A 229 10.46 -0.03 15.11
N GLU A 230 9.51 -0.29 16.00
CA GLU A 230 8.14 0.22 15.92
C GLU A 230 8.08 1.71 15.53
N GLY A 231 7.32 2.03 14.49
CA GLY A 231 7.09 3.40 14.02
C GLY A 231 8.13 3.97 13.06
N ASP A 232 9.28 3.31 12.88
CA ASP A 232 10.25 3.67 11.84
C ASP A 232 9.81 3.11 10.48
N PRO A 233 9.46 3.96 9.51
CA PRO A 233 9.06 3.48 8.19
C PRO A 233 10.15 2.74 7.40
N LEU A 234 11.43 2.96 7.72
CA LEU A 234 12.52 2.29 7.04
C LEU A 234 12.67 0.82 7.47
N GLU A 235 11.94 0.37 8.49
CA GLU A 235 11.86 -1.04 8.87
C GLU A 235 11.32 -1.92 7.73
N PHE A 236 10.46 -1.39 6.87
CA PHE A 236 9.94 -2.09 5.68
C PHE A 236 11.02 -2.51 4.66
N TYR A 237 12.26 -2.06 4.83
CA TYR A 237 13.40 -2.44 3.99
C TYR A 237 14.35 -3.40 4.70
N LEU A 238 14.35 -3.39 6.03
CA LEU A 238 15.48 -3.87 6.81
C LEU A 238 15.21 -5.18 7.51
N ASN A 239 14.09 -5.27 8.22
CA ASN A 239 13.84 -6.37 9.15
C ASN A 239 12.63 -7.17 8.74
N GLY A 240 12.66 -8.47 9.05
CA GLY A 240 11.58 -9.39 8.77
C GLY A 240 11.24 -9.45 7.29
N ASP A 241 9.95 -9.37 7.00
CA ASP A 241 9.43 -9.42 5.63
C ASP A 241 8.18 -8.57 5.44
N THR A 242 7.97 -7.99 4.26
CA THR A 242 6.78 -7.19 3.97
C THR A 242 6.21 -7.42 2.59
N ALA A 243 4.90 -7.67 2.54
CA ALA A 243 4.14 -7.80 1.29
C ALA A 243 3.17 -6.62 1.10
N PRO A 244 3.32 -5.80 0.05
CA PRO A 244 4.42 -5.84 -0.92
C PRO A 244 5.70 -5.25 -0.34
N ASN A 245 6.82 -5.52 -0.99
CA ASN A 245 8.12 -4.96 -0.61
C ASN A 245 8.14 -3.43 -0.34
N GLN A 246 8.99 -2.99 0.59
CA GLN A 246 9.32 -1.58 0.84
C GLN A 246 8.09 -0.70 1.23
N ARG A 247 7.99 0.56 0.77
CA ARG A 247 6.87 1.46 1.07
C ARG A 247 5.59 1.20 0.26
N PHE A 248 5.59 0.19 -0.60
CA PHE A 248 4.42 -0.07 -1.42
C PHE A 248 3.27 -0.64 -0.59
N ALA A 249 2.06 -0.56 -1.14
CA ALA A 249 0.87 -1.18 -0.61
C ALA A 249 0.08 -1.80 -1.78
N TYR A 250 -0.58 -2.91 -1.53
CA TYR A 250 -1.55 -3.49 -2.45
C TYR A 250 -2.82 -2.65 -2.47
N SER A 251 -3.54 -2.65 -3.59
CA SER A 251 -4.82 -1.92 -3.71
C SER A 251 -5.95 -2.90 -4.01
N TYR A 252 -6.97 -2.86 -3.18
CA TYR A 252 -8.23 -3.59 -3.38
C TYR A 252 -9.34 -2.58 -3.65
N ARG A 253 -9.93 -2.66 -4.84
CA ARG A 253 -10.93 -1.68 -5.31
C ARG A 253 -12.15 -2.36 -5.92
N TYR A 254 -13.21 -2.45 -5.13
CA TYR A 254 -14.53 -2.88 -5.60
C TYR A 254 -15.44 -1.67 -5.85
N LEU A 255 -15.99 -1.57 -7.06
CA LEU A 255 -16.80 -0.43 -7.50
C LEU A 255 -18.32 -0.65 -7.36
N GLY A 256 -18.75 -1.71 -6.68
CA GLY A 256 -20.16 -2.09 -6.55
C GLY A 256 -20.68 -2.91 -7.72
N ASP A 257 -21.78 -3.62 -7.50
CA ASP A 257 -22.49 -4.38 -8.53
C ASP A 257 -23.15 -3.41 -9.53
N GLY A 258 -22.41 -3.07 -10.58
CA GLY A 258 -22.86 -2.21 -11.66
C GLY A 258 -23.97 -2.85 -12.51
N LYS A 259 -25.22 -2.90 -12.01
CA LYS A 259 -26.40 -2.61 -12.86
C LYS A 259 -26.67 -1.09 -12.90
N GLY A 260 -25.59 -0.30 -12.92
CA GLY A 260 -25.60 1.15 -13.07
C GLY A 260 -24.76 1.51 -14.29
N THR A 261 -25.46 1.87 -15.36
CA THR A 261 -25.03 2.50 -16.61
C THR A 261 -23.55 2.83 -16.73
N THR A 262 -22.85 2.11 -17.62
CA THR A 262 -21.59 2.58 -18.22
C THR A 262 -21.86 3.93 -18.88
N LEU A 263 -21.65 5.04 -18.19
CA LEU A 263 -21.50 6.33 -18.85
C LEU A 263 -20.09 6.34 -19.44
N THR A 264 -19.97 5.78 -20.63
CA THR A 264 -18.81 6.02 -21.49
C THR A 264 -18.82 7.50 -21.82
N ILE A 265 -18.11 8.32 -21.03
CA ILE A 265 -17.81 9.69 -21.44
C ILE A 265 -16.81 9.57 -22.59
N ALA A 266 -17.34 9.48 -23.80
CA ALA A 266 -16.59 9.70 -25.02
C ALA A 266 -16.15 11.17 -25.03
N LEU A 267 -14.99 11.46 -24.44
CA LEU A 267 -14.32 12.76 -24.44
C LEU A 267 -13.89 13.24 -25.84
N GLY A 268 -14.34 12.59 -26.93
CA GLY A 268 -13.88 12.86 -28.31
C GLY A 268 -14.85 13.57 -29.25
N ALA A 269 -16.15 13.71 -28.93
CA ALA A 269 -17.12 14.30 -29.86
C ALA A 269 -17.83 15.57 -29.34
N GLY A 270 -18.06 15.69 -28.03
CA GLY A 270 -18.81 16.81 -27.44
C GLY A 270 -18.12 18.17 -27.57
N MET A 271 -16.80 18.22 -27.45
CA MET A 271 -16.02 19.48 -27.61
C MET A 271 -16.01 19.97 -29.07
N VAL A 272 -16.06 19.06 -30.04
CA VAL A 272 -16.08 19.42 -31.48
C VAL A 272 -17.45 19.99 -31.86
N VAL A 273 -18.55 19.41 -31.35
CA VAL A 273 -19.91 19.92 -31.62
C VAL A 273 -20.13 21.30 -30.99
N LEU A 274 -19.63 21.53 -29.77
CA LEU A 274 -19.74 22.84 -29.12
C LEU A 274 -18.91 23.91 -29.85
N ALA A 275 -17.71 23.58 -30.32
CA ALA A 275 -16.88 24.49 -31.10
C ALA A 275 -17.54 24.84 -32.46
N ILE A 276 -18.13 23.85 -33.15
CA ILE A 276 -18.84 24.08 -34.43
C ILE A 276 -20.07 24.98 -34.23
N LEU A 277 -20.86 24.75 -33.17
CA LEU A 277 -22.03 25.58 -32.86
C LEU A 277 -21.63 27.04 -32.57
N ILE A 278 -20.55 27.27 -31.83
CA ILE A 278 -20.06 28.63 -31.54
C ILE A 278 -19.61 29.32 -32.84
N VAL A 279 -18.90 28.63 -33.73
CA VAL A 279 -18.47 29.20 -35.02
C VAL A 279 -19.67 29.53 -35.91
N VAL A 280 -20.70 28.68 -35.97
CA VAL A 280 -21.92 28.94 -36.76
C VAL A 280 -22.67 30.16 -36.22
N VAL A 281 -22.80 30.31 -34.89
CA VAL A 281 -23.47 31.47 -34.28
C VAL A 281 -22.71 32.77 -34.56
N ILE A 282 -21.37 32.74 -34.53
CA ILE A 282 -20.53 33.90 -34.89
C ILE A 282 -20.71 34.26 -36.37
N LEU A 283 -20.73 33.29 -37.27
CA LEU A 283 -20.92 33.51 -38.70
C LEU A 283 -22.31 34.09 -39.02
N ILE A 284 -23.37 33.57 -38.40
CA ILE A 284 -24.74 34.08 -38.56
C ILE A 284 -24.84 35.53 -38.02
N SER A 285 -24.24 35.81 -36.87
CA SER A 285 -24.25 37.15 -36.28
C SER A 285 -23.50 38.17 -37.14
N ASN A 286 -22.38 37.76 -37.74
CA ASN A 286 -21.60 38.62 -38.65
C ASN A 286 -22.31 38.85 -39.99
N LYS A 287 -23.02 37.84 -40.53
CA LYS A 287 -23.85 38.01 -41.72
C LYS A 287 -24.99 39.01 -41.46
N LYS A 288 -25.69 38.87 -40.33
CA LYS A 288 -26.78 39.78 -39.94
C LYS A 288 -26.29 41.22 -39.71
N LYS A 289 -25.06 41.42 -39.19
CA LYS A 289 -24.43 42.74 -39.09
C LYS A 289 -24.05 43.34 -40.44
N ARG A 290 -23.63 42.52 -41.42
CA ARG A 290 -23.34 42.98 -42.79
C ARG A 290 -24.62 43.40 -43.50
N ASP A 291 -25.71 42.63 -43.36
CA ASP A 291 -26.99 42.91 -44.01
C ASP A 291 -27.71 44.14 -43.43
N MET A 292 -27.36 44.58 -42.21
CA MET A 292 -27.92 45.81 -41.59
C MET A 292 -27.10 47.08 -41.87
N ASN A 293 -25.87 46.95 -42.38
CA ASN A 293 -24.94 48.06 -42.62
C ASN A 293 -24.62 48.26 -44.11
N GLY A 294 -25.35 47.59 -45.00
CA GLY A 294 -25.23 47.69 -46.46
C GLY A 294 -26.46 48.32 -47.11
#